data_AF-A0A1V1X3M4-F1
#
_entry.id   AF-A0A1V1X3M4-F1
#
_cell.length_a   1.000
_cell.length_b   1.000
_cell.length_c   1.000
_cell.angle_alpha   90.00
_cell.angle_beta   90.00
_cell.angle_gamma   90.00
#
_symmetry.space_group_name_H-M   'P 1'
#
loop_
_entity.id
_entity.type
_entity.pdbx_description
1 polymer ?
#
loop_
_entity_poly.entity_id
_entity_poly.type
_entity_poly.pdbx_seq_one_letter_code
_entity_poly.pdbx_strand_id
1 'polypeptide(L)'
;MDIDDIYKLIPDFQCTPGCHECCQNFGVPSRTRVEDKRIKAFLRKNSMQPGEAKGRTCPYLIETGCTIYSVRPFICRLYGTSPNYRCTMEVMPLRLLHEDEEADIFHLYQTYFF
;
A
#
# COMPACT_ATOMS: atom_id res chain seq x y z
N MET A 1 19.26 5.54 -2.75
CA MET A 1 18.23 4.67 -2.18
C MET A 1 17.09 4.62 -3.17
N ASP A 2 16.71 3.44 -3.63
CA ASP A 2 15.47 3.23 -4.40
C ASP A 2 14.31 3.01 -3.42
N ILE A 3 13.09 3.31 -3.83
CA ILE A 3 11.90 3.06 -3.01
C ILE A 3 11.69 1.55 -2.80
N ASP A 4 12.18 0.72 -3.73
CA ASP A 4 12.19 -0.73 -3.56
C ASP A 4 13.11 -1.19 -2.42
N ASP A 5 14.14 -0.41 -2.07
CA ASP A 5 14.99 -0.72 -0.91
C ASP A 5 14.20 -0.55 0.39
N ILE A 6 13.31 0.45 0.45
CA ILE A 6 12.39 0.64 1.59
C ILE A 6 11.33 -0.46 1.63
N TYR A 7 10.75 -0.83 0.49
CA TYR A 7 9.72 -1.87 0.45
C TYR A 7 10.22 -3.22 0.94
N LYS A 8 11.51 -3.55 0.74
CA LYS A 8 12.13 -4.78 1.23
C LYS A 8 12.27 -4.83 2.76
N LEU A 9 12.16 -3.70 3.46
CA LEU A 9 12.19 -3.63 4.92
C LEU A 9 10.84 -4.02 5.54
N ILE A 10 9.76 -3.95 4.75
CA ILE A 10 8.40 -4.27 5.19
C ILE A 10 8.17 -5.80 5.03
N PRO A 11 7.62 -6.49 6.06
CA PRO A 11 7.25 -7.89 5.94
C PRO A 11 6.30 -8.16 4.76
N ASP A 12 6.46 -9.32 4.12
CA ASP A 12 5.53 -9.74 3.07
C ASP A 12 4.16 -10.07 3.66
N PHE A 13 3.13 -9.40 3.15
CA PHE A 13 1.74 -9.63 3.52
C PHE A 13 0.84 -9.60 2.29
N GLN A 14 -0.01 -10.63 2.20
CA GLN A 14 -1.03 -10.73 1.18
C GLN A 14 -2.42 -10.64 1.79
N CYS A 15 -3.27 -9.82 1.18
CA CYS A 15 -4.68 -9.75 1.55
C CYS A 15 -5.35 -11.08 1.19
N THR A 16 -6.31 -11.53 2.00
CA THR A 16 -7.11 -12.72 1.66
C THR A 16 -7.88 -12.51 0.36
N PRO A 17 -8.12 -13.57 -0.43
CA PRO A 17 -8.90 -13.46 -1.66
C PRO A 17 -10.27 -12.80 -1.41
N GLY A 18 -10.62 -11.79 -2.21
CA GLY A 18 -11.87 -11.03 -2.06
C GLY A 18 -11.90 -10.01 -0.92
N CYS A 19 -10.77 -9.77 -0.22
CA CYS A 19 -10.72 -8.78 0.85
C CYS A 19 -10.82 -7.34 0.32
N HIS A 20 -11.81 -6.61 0.82
CA HIS A 20 -12.07 -5.21 0.44
C HIS A 20 -12.00 -4.22 1.62
N GLU A 21 -11.92 -4.72 2.86
CA GLU A 21 -12.11 -3.94 4.09
C GLU A 21 -11.26 -2.67 4.16
N CYS A 22 -9.93 -2.80 4.08
CA CYS A 22 -9.06 -1.63 4.20
C CYS A 22 -9.27 -0.65 3.03
N CYS A 23 -9.49 -1.18 1.83
CA CYS A 23 -9.62 -0.38 0.61
C CYS A 23 -10.99 0.35 0.51
N GLN A 24 -12.04 -0.15 1.15
CA GLN A 24 -13.36 0.51 1.18
C GLN A 24 -13.45 1.58 2.28
N ASN A 25 -12.79 1.36 3.42
CA ASN A 25 -13.06 2.11 4.63
C ASN A 25 -12.03 3.21 4.96
N PHE A 26 -10.78 3.07 4.51
CA PHE A 26 -9.67 3.95 4.97
C PHE A 26 -9.31 5.07 3.99
N GLY A 27 -10.01 5.23 2.87
CA GLY A 27 -9.75 6.31 1.92
C GLY A 27 -8.68 5.97 0.90
N VAL A 28 -8.32 6.97 0.11
CA VAL A 28 -7.22 6.87 -0.85
C VAL A 28 -5.91 7.11 -0.10
N PRO A 29 -4.99 6.13 -0.08
CA PRO A 29 -3.72 6.28 0.61
C PRO A 29 -2.90 7.41 -0.01
N SER A 30 -2.19 8.16 0.85
CA SER A 30 -1.19 9.09 0.37
C SER A 30 -0.06 8.33 -0.35
N ARG A 31 0.56 9.01 -1.31
CA ARG A 31 1.64 8.45 -2.12
C ARG A 31 2.62 9.53 -2.55
N THR A 32 3.88 9.19 -2.68
CA THR A 32 4.92 10.11 -3.18
C THR A 32 4.82 10.32 -4.68
N ARG A 33 5.57 11.30 -5.20
CA ARG A 33 5.70 11.53 -6.65
C ARG A 33 6.30 10.31 -7.37
N VAL A 34 7.19 9.55 -6.72
CA VAL A 34 7.78 8.34 -7.29
C VAL A 34 6.74 7.25 -7.45
N GLU A 35 5.90 7.05 -6.43
CA GLU A 35 4.81 6.07 -6.45
C GLU A 35 3.72 6.42 -7.44
N ASP A 36 3.32 7.70 -7.49
CA ASP A 36 2.35 8.17 -8.48
C ASP A 36 2.83 7.90 -9.92
N LYS A 37 4.11 8.15 -10.21
CA LYS A 37 4.72 7.79 -11.50
C LYS A 37 4.68 6.28 -11.76
N ARG A 38 4.99 5.44 -10.76
CA ARG A 38 4.95 3.98 -10.88
C ARG A 38 3.54 3.48 -11.17
N ILE A 39 2.54 3.99 -10.46
CA ILE A 39 1.12 3.65 -10.68
C ILE A 39 0.68 4.09 -12.08
N LYS A 40 0.97 5.34 -12.50
CA LYS A 40 0.63 5.81 -13.85
C LYS A 40 1.30 5.00 -14.96
N ALA A 41 2.55 4.60 -14.77
CA ALA A 41 3.25 3.73 -15.72
C ALA A 41 2.61 2.34 -15.81
N PHE A 42 2.22 1.76 -14.66
CA PHE A 42 1.50 0.50 -14.61
C PHE A 42 0.14 0.58 -15.30
N LEU A 43 -0.65 1.62 -15.02
CA LEU A 43 -1.95 1.83 -15.64
C LEU A 43 -1.81 1.94 -17.17
N ARG A 44 -0.88 2.76 -17.66
CA ARG A 44 -0.60 2.88 -19.10
C ARG A 44 -0.19 1.56 -19.73
N LYS A 45 0.69 0.79 -19.06
CA LYS A 45 1.16 -0.51 -19.56
C LYS A 45 0.02 -1.53 -19.70
N ASN A 46 -0.99 -1.44 -18.84
CA ASN A 46 -2.15 -2.34 -18.84
C ASN A 46 -3.39 -1.74 -19.51
N SER A 47 -3.25 -0.62 -20.25
CA SER A 47 -4.38 0.07 -20.90
C SER A 47 -5.52 0.45 -19.94
N MET A 48 -5.18 0.73 -18.68
CA MET A 48 -6.12 1.13 -17.65
C MET A 48 -6.14 2.65 -17.49
N GLN A 49 -7.28 3.18 -17.09
CA GLN A 49 -7.41 4.59 -16.73
C GLN A 49 -7.20 4.80 -15.23
N PRO A 50 -6.70 5.97 -14.80
CA PRO A 50 -6.74 6.35 -13.38
C PRO A 50 -8.18 6.35 -12.88
N GLY A 51 -8.45 5.66 -11.79
CA GLY A 51 -9.78 5.67 -11.17
C GLY A 51 -10.00 6.95 -10.35
N GLU A 52 -11.28 7.25 -10.11
CA GLU A 52 -11.72 8.35 -9.25
C GLU A 52 -12.29 7.80 -7.94
N ALA A 53 -11.88 8.40 -6.82
CA ALA A 53 -12.28 7.93 -5.50
C ALA A 53 -13.75 8.25 -5.23
N LYS A 54 -14.50 7.28 -4.71
CA LYS A 54 -15.90 7.47 -4.29
C LYS A 54 -15.99 7.45 -2.78
N GLY A 55 -16.12 8.62 -2.17
CA GLY A 55 -16.11 8.77 -0.71
C GLY A 55 -14.79 8.26 -0.12
N ARG A 56 -14.86 7.21 0.69
CA ARG A 56 -13.69 6.56 1.31
C ARG A 56 -13.17 5.34 0.54
N THR A 57 -13.81 4.98 -0.57
CA THR A 57 -13.42 3.81 -1.35
C THR A 57 -12.25 4.13 -2.27
N CYS A 58 -11.19 3.32 -2.19
CA CYS A 58 -10.03 3.38 -3.06
C CYS A 58 -10.46 3.21 -4.54
N PRO A 59 -10.01 4.11 -5.45
CA PRO A 59 -10.40 4.07 -6.86
C PRO A 59 -9.95 2.82 -7.63
N TYR A 60 -8.98 2.09 -7.08
CA TYR A 60 -8.41 0.90 -7.71
C TYR A 60 -9.01 -0.40 -7.18
N LEU A 61 -9.99 -0.32 -6.27
CA LEU A 61 -10.71 -1.47 -5.75
C LEU A 61 -11.82 -1.87 -6.73
N ILE A 62 -11.86 -3.15 -7.08
CA ILE A 62 -12.96 -3.80 -7.80
C ILE A 62 -13.41 -5.05 -7.04
N GLU A 63 -14.44 -5.74 -7.51
CA GLU A 63 -15.01 -6.94 -6.87
C GLU A 63 -14.00 -8.08 -6.63
N THR A 64 -12.94 -8.15 -7.44
CA THR A 64 -11.89 -9.17 -7.32
C THR A 64 -10.67 -8.71 -6.52
N GLY A 65 -10.68 -7.49 -5.99
CA GLY A 65 -9.59 -6.91 -5.19
C GLY A 65 -8.96 -5.66 -5.80
N CYS A 66 -7.71 -5.38 -5.43
CA CYS A 66 -6.99 -4.18 -5.89
C CYS A 66 -6.38 -4.39 -7.28
N THR A 67 -6.77 -3.57 -8.24
CA THR A 67 -6.27 -3.62 -9.62
C THR A 67 -4.80 -3.19 -9.78
N ILE A 68 -4.24 -2.47 -8.80
CA ILE A 68 -2.83 -2.02 -8.80
C ILE A 68 -1.98 -2.77 -7.77
N TYR A 69 -2.40 -3.97 -7.35
CA TYR A 69 -1.83 -4.69 -6.20
C TYR A 69 -0.30 -4.81 -6.20
N SER A 70 0.31 -5.03 -7.37
CA SER A 70 1.75 -5.18 -7.55
C SER A 70 2.54 -3.87 -7.36
N VAL A 71 1.92 -2.74 -7.67
CA VAL A 71 2.51 -1.39 -7.57
C VAL A 71 1.87 -0.58 -6.44
N ARG A 72 1.36 -1.26 -5.41
CA ARG A 72 0.82 -0.63 -4.20
C ARG A 72 1.83 0.37 -3.60
N PRO A 73 1.36 1.55 -3.17
CA PRO A 73 2.21 2.52 -2.48
C PRO A 73 2.61 2.00 -1.09
N PHE A 74 3.55 2.71 -0.47
CA PHE A 74 4.14 2.45 0.83
C PHE A 74 3.09 2.25 1.91
N ILE A 75 2.14 3.18 2.04
CA ILE A 75 1.06 3.10 3.04
C ILE A 75 0.21 1.84 2.84
N CYS A 76 -0.05 1.41 1.60
CA CYS A 76 -0.76 0.16 1.34
C CYS A 76 0.01 -1.08 1.76
N ARG A 77 1.35 -1.03 1.77
CA ARG A 77 2.21 -2.15 2.17
C ARG A 77 2.30 -2.29 3.69
N LEU A 78 2.12 -1.20 4.43
CA LEU A 78 2.07 -1.20 5.89
C LEU A 78 0.82 -1.85 6.47
N TYR A 79 -0.31 -1.78 5.74
CA TYR A 79 -1.54 -2.43 6.16
C TYR A 79 -1.35 -3.94 6.32
N GLY A 80 -1.55 -4.43 7.54
CA GLY A 80 -1.37 -5.82 7.95
C GLY A 80 0.03 -6.13 8.48
N THR A 81 1.03 -5.27 8.26
CA THR A 81 2.44 -5.56 8.61
C THR A 81 2.97 -4.69 9.73
N SER A 82 2.30 -3.58 10.05
CA SER A 82 2.71 -2.63 11.08
C SER A 82 1.79 -2.70 12.32
N PRO A 83 2.31 -2.37 13.51
CA PRO A 83 1.51 -2.26 14.72
C PRO A 83 0.46 -1.15 14.64
N ASN A 84 0.75 -0.06 13.91
CA ASN A 84 -0.14 1.10 13.72
C ASN A 84 -1.07 0.95 12.49
N TYR A 85 -0.79 0.02 11.59
CA TYR A 85 -1.61 -0.26 10.41
C TYR A 85 -2.09 -1.72 10.40
N ARG A 86 -2.78 -2.15 11.46
CA ARG A 86 -3.27 -3.54 11.59
C ARG A 86 -4.36 -3.87 10.56
N CYS A 87 -4.43 -5.15 10.16
CA CYS A 87 -5.54 -5.65 9.34
C CYS A 87 -6.81 -5.76 10.20
N THR A 88 -7.93 -5.26 9.69
CA THR A 88 -9.24 -5.36 10.37
C THR A 88 -9.82 -6.77 10.35
N MET A 89 -9.35 -7.61 9.43
CA MET A 89 -9.71 -9.04 9.35
C MET A 89 -8.82 -9.93 10.23
N GLU A 90 -7.98 -9.32 11.09
CA GLU A 90 -7.07 -10.01 12.01
C GLU A 90 -6.08 -10.97 11.32
N VAL A 91 -5.78 -10.71 10.04
CA VAL A 91 -4.74 -11.41 9.28
C VAL A 91 -3.42 -10.68 9.47
N MET A 92 -2.34 -11.42 9.73
CA MET A 92 -1.01 -10.85 9.92
C MET A 92 0.08 -11.76 9.32
N PRO A 93 1.24 -11.19 8.93
CA PRO A 93 2.40 -11.97 8.53
C PRO A 93 2.97 -12.76 9.73
N LEU A 94 3.87 -13.71 9.44
CA LEU A 94 4.61 -14.46 10.48
C LEU A 94 5.39 -13.54 11.44
N ARG A 95 5.83 -12.38 10.94
CA ARG A 95 6.55 -11.37 11.70
C ARG A 95 5.92 -10.01 11.43
N LEU A 96 5.37 -9.38 12.46
CA LEU A 96 4.96 -7.98 12.43
C LEU A 96 6.20 -7.08 12.63
N LEU A 97 6.17 -5.87 12.07
CA LEU A 97 7.17 -4.86 12.40
C LEU A 97 7.13 -4.51 13.88
N HIS A 98 8.30 -4.30 14.47
CA HIS A 98 8.44 -3.61 15.74
C HIS A 98 8.16 -2.10 15.55
N GLU A 99 7.75 -1.42 16.62
CA GLU A 99 7.45 0.02 16.58
C GLU A 99 8.67 0.85 16.14
N ASP A 100 9.87 0.50 16.63
CA ASP A 100 11.11 1.15 16.22
C ASP A 100 11.44 0.90 14.74
N GLU A 101 11.22 -0.33 14.23
CA GLU A 101 11.42 -0.65 12.81
C GLU A 101 10.46 0.16 11.94
N GLU A 102 9.20 0.27 12.33
CA GLU A 102 8.23 1.10 11.61
C GLU A 102 8.68 2.56 11.58
N ALA A 103 9.08 3.12 12.72
CA ALA A 103 9.53 4.51 12.83
C ALA A 103 10.74 4.78 11.93
N ASP A 104 11.73 3.88 11.92
CA ASP A 104 12.92 3.99 11.06
C ASP A 104 12.55 3.92 9.57
N ILE A 105 11.67 3.00 9.19
CA ILE A 105 11.19 2.86 7.81
C ILE A 105 10.45 4.14 7.39
N PHE A 106 9.59 4.71 8.24
CA PHE A 106 8.93 5.99 7.96
C PHE A 106 9.92 7.14 7.83
N HIS A 107 10.93 7.20 8.69
CA HIS A 107 11.98 8.21 8.63
C HIS A 107 12.71 8.14 7.28
N LEU A 108 13.16 6.96 6.87
CA LEU A 108 13.78 6.74 5.56
C LEU A 108 12.83 7.14 4.42
N TYR A 109 11.57 6.74 4.49
CA TYR A 109 10.58 7.05 3.45
C TYR A 109 10.36 8.56 3.30
N GLN A 110 10.30 9.29 4.41
CA GLN A 110 10.18 10.75 4.41
C GLN A 110 11.45 11.43 3.90
N THR A 111 12.62 11.03 4.40
CA THR A 111 13.91 11.67 4.05
C THR A 111 14.27 11.54 2.58
N TYR A 112 13.93 10.42 1.93
CA TYR A 112 14.39 10.16 0.55
C TYR A 112 13.34 10.45 -0.53
N PHE A 113 12.05 10.59 -0.20
CA PHE A 113 10.97 10.67 -1.20
C PHE A 113 10.03 11.88 -1.07
N PHE A 114 10.20 12.72 -0.05
CA PHE A 114 9.53 14.02 0.11
C PHE A 114 10.54 15.16 0.05
#